data_AF-A0A6B0SD35-F1
#
_entry.id   AF-A0A6B0SD35-F1
#
_cell.length_a   1.000
_cell.length_b   1.000
_cell.length_c   1.000
_cell.angle_alpha   90.00
_cell.angle_beta   90.00
_cell.angle_gamma   90.00
#
_symmetry.space_group_name_H-M   'P 1'
#
loop_
_entity.id
_entity.type
_entity.pdbx_description
1 polymer ?
#
loop_
_entity_poly.entity_id
_entity_poly.type
_entity_poly.pdbx_seq_one_letter_code
_entity_poly.pdbx_strand_id
1 'polypeptide(L)'
;MFSRIFALLQVPKKVEVLAEACMDLLSHQKQLTVGLPPEPREKTISAPLPPEELTKLIYEASGQDISIAVLTQEIVVYLAMYVRAQPSLFVEMLRLRIGLIIQVMATELARSLNCSGEEASESLMNLSPFDMKNLLHHILSGKEFGVERSMRPIHSSTPSPAVSIHEVGHTGVTKTERSGINRLRSEMKQRSSTPSSPTGTSSSDSGGQHMGWGERQGQWLRRRRLDGAINRVPVRFYQKVWKILQKCHGLSIDGYVLPSSTTQEMTQQEIKFAVHVESVLNRVPQPEYRQLLVEAIMVLTLLSDTEMNSIGGIIHVDQIMHMANQLFLQDQVSSGAMDTLEKDQATGICHFFYDSAPSGAYGTMTYLTKAVASHLQELLPNSGCQMQ
;
A
#
# COMPACT_ATOMS: atom_id res chain seq x y z
N MET A 1 -11.78 -15.31 -24.68
CA MET A 1 -12.40 -16.08 -23.56
C MET A 1 -12.29 -17.61 -23.68
N PHE A 2 -12.85 -18.30 -24.70
CA PHE A 2 -12.91 -19.78 -24.77
C PHE A 2 -11.55 -20.53 -24.75
N SER A 3 -10.49 -19.96 -25.35
CA SER A 3 -9.17 -20.63 -25.42
C SER A 3 -8.45 -20.71 -24.05
N ARG A 4 -8.61 -19.69 -23.19
CA ARG A 4 -8.05 -19.66 -21.82
C ARG A 4 -8.77 -20.63 -20.89
N ILE A 5 -10.10 -20.65 -20.93
CA ILE A 5 -10.95 -21.50 -20.09
C ILE A 5 -10.75 -22.98 -20.40
N PHE A 6 -10.68 -23.36 -21.69
CA PHE A 6 -10.44 -24.76 -22.09
C PHE A 6 -9.02 -25.25 -21.77
N ALA A 7 -8.01 -24.37 -21.87
CA ALA A 7 -6.63 -24.76 -21.58
C ALA A 7 -6.33 -24.96 -20.09
N LEU A 8 -7.15 -24.40 -19.18
CA LEU A 8 -6.91 -24.43 -17.73
C LEU A 8 -7.76 -25.49 -17.01
N LEU A 9 -8.97 -25.80 -17.48
CA LEU A 9 -9.89 -26.72 -16.80
C LEU A 9 -9.70 -28.23 -17.10
N GLN A 10 -8.92 -28.62 -18.12
CA GLN A 10 -8.91 -30.02 -18.59
C GLN A 10 -7.60 -30.81 -18.40
N VAL A 11 -6.59 -30.28 -17.70
CA VAL A 11 -5.30 -30.98 -17.58
C VAL A 11 -4.94 -31.24 -16.12
N PRO A 12 -4.97 -32.51 -15.63
CA PRO A 12 -4.61 -32.85 -14.25
C PRO A 12 -3.21 -32.33 -13.85
N LYS A 13 -2.25 -32.32 -14.79
CA LYS A 13 -0.92 -31.72 -14.59
C LYS A 13 -0.94 -30.24 -14.18
N LYS A 14 -1.97 -29.47 -14.54
CA LYS A 14 -2.06 -28.05 -14.18
C LYS A 14 -2.62 -27.80 -12.78
N VAL A 15 -3.43 -28.73 -12.26
CA VAL A 15 -3.93 -28.67 -10.87
C VAL A 15 -2.77 -28.91 -9.91
N GLU A 16 -1.84 -29.82 -10.27
CA GLU A 16 -0.59 -30.03 -9.54
C GLU A 16 0.29 -28.78 -9.54
N VAL A 17 0.47 -28.12 -10.68
CA VAL A 17 1.26 -26.87 -10.79
C VAL A 17 0.70 -25.76 -9.89
N LEU A 18 -0.62 -25.66 -9.73
CA LEU A 18 -1.22 -24.68 -8.83
C LEU A 18 -0.91 -24.99 -7.36
N ALA A 19 -1.02 -26.25 -6.95
CA ALA A 19 -0.70 -26.67 -5.59
C ALA A 19 0.80 -26.46 -5.27
N GLU A 20 1.68 -26.78 -6.22
CA GLU A 20 3.12 -26.47 -6.15
C GLU A 20 3.36 -24.97 -6.02
N ALA A 21 2.69 -24.14 -6.83
CA ALA A 21 2.79 -22.68 -6.75
C ALA A 21 2.35 -22.13 -5.38
N CYS A 22 1.26 -22.65 -4.82
CA CYS A 22 0.84 -22.30 -3.45
C CYS A 22 1.88 -22.74 -2.41
N MET A 23 2.44 -23.93 -2.55
CA MET A 23 3.50 -24.42 -1.65
C MET A 23 4.76 -23.57 -1.73
N ASP A 24 5.18 -23.16 -2.94
CA ASP A 24 6.30 -22.25 -3.17
C ASP A 24 6.07 -20.93 -2.43
N LEU A 25 4.89 -20.33 -2.55
CA LEU A 25 4.58 -19.06 -1.86
C LEU A 25 4.61 -19.21 -0.33
N LEU A 26 3.99 -20.27 0.20
CA LEU A 26 3.96 -20.54 1.64
C LEU A 26 5.35 -20.85 2.21
N SER A 27 6.19 -21.58 1.48
CA SER A 27 7.58 -21.86 1.88
C SER A 27 8.45 -20.60 1.93
N HIS A 28 8.13 -19.59 1.11
CA HIS A 28 8.71 -18.25 1.19
C HIS A 28 8.05 -17.35 2.26
N GLN A 29 7.28 -17.95 3.17
CA GLN A 29 6.59 -17.27 4.28
C GLN A 29 5.56 -16.24 3.80
N LYS A 30 4.93 -16.50 2.64
CA LYS A 30 3.86 -15.68 2.08
C LYS A 30 2.52 -16.39 2.26
N GLN A 31 1.73 -15.95 3.22
CA GLN A 31 0.34 -16.37 3.36
C GLN A 31 -0.47 -15.88 2.16
N LEU A 32 -1.49 -16.62 1.75
CA LEU A 32 -2.34 -16.23 0.62
C LEU A 32 -3.77 -16.03 1.09
N THR A 33 -4.48 -15.10 0.46
CA THR A 33 -5.94 -15.05 0.54
C THR A 33 -6.55 -14.98 -0.85
N VAL A 34 -7.65 -15.68 -1.06
CA VAL A 34 -8.41 -15.68 -2.31
C VAL A 34 -9.82 -15.17 -2.07
N GLY A 35 -10.45 -14.59 -3.10
CA GLY A 35 -11.69 -13.82 -2.96
C GLY A 35 -11.43 -12.38 -2.51
N LEU A 36 -12.49 -11.56 -2.56
CA LEU A 36 -12.44 -10.16 -2.12
C LEU A 36 -12.85 -10.04 -0.65
N PRO A 37 -12.20 -9.18 0.15
CA PRO A 37 -12.63 -8.91 1.51
C PRO A 37 -14.02 -8.26 1.58
N PRO A 38 -14.70 -8.34 2.75
CA PRO A 38 -14.27 -9.04 3.97
C PRO A 38 -14.61 -10.54 3.97
N GLU A 39 -14.23 -11.25 5.04
CA GLU A 39 -14.77 -12.59 5.33
C GLU A 39 -16.32 -12.53 5.40
N PRO A 40 -17.05 -13.58 4.96
CA PRO A 40 -16.59 -14.92 4.60
C PRO A 40 -16.18 -15.09 3.12
N ARG A 41 -16.23 -14.03 2.30
CA ARG A 41 -15.89 -14.09 0.87
C ARG A 41 -14.40 -14.28 0.65
N GLU A 42 -13.58 -13.58 1.42
CA GLU A 42 -12.15 -13.82 1.47
C GLU A 42 -11.83 -15.09 2.26
N LYS A 43 -10.99 -15.96 1.70
CA LYS A 43 -10.55 -17.22 2.32
C LYS A 43 -9.03 -17.21 2.47
N THR A 44 -8.55 -17.52 3.67
CA THR A 44 -7.12 -17.58 3.97
C THR A 44 -6.56 -18.98 3.72
N ILE A 45 -5.44 -19.05 3.02
CA ILE A 45 -4.64 -20.26 2.81
C ILE A 45 -3.33 -20.05 3.58
N SER A 46 -3.25 -20.66 4.76
CA SER A 46 -2.10 -20.57 5.67
C SER A 46 -1.22 -21.83 5.69
N ALA A 47 -1.67 -22.91 5.06
CA ALA A 47 -0.95 -24.16 4.92
C ALA A 47 -1.18 -24.75 3.52
N PRO A 48 -0.26 -25.59 2.99
CA PRO A 48 -0.47 -26.27 1.72
C PRO A 48 -1.74 -27.12 1.77
N LEU A 49 -2.56 -27.03 0.73
CA LEU A 49 -3.80 -27.80 0.59
C LEU A 49 -3.66 -28.81 -0.56
N PRO A 50 -4.35 -29.96 -0.48
CA PRO A 50 -4.48 -30.86 -1.62
C PRO A 50 -5.02 -30.13 -2.87
N PRO A 51 -4.59 -30.51 -4.10
CA PRO A 51 -4.96 -29.80 -5.32
C PRO A 51 -6.48 -29.65 -5.54
N GLU A 52 -7.26 -30.67 -5.20
CA GLU A 52 -8.73 -30.66 -5.31
C GLU A 52 -9.38 -29.69 -4.31
N GLU A 53 -8.94 -29.71 -3.06
CA GLU A 53 -9.42 -28.81 -2.01
C GLU A 53 -9.07 -27.35 -2.33
N LEU A 54 -7.85 -27.11 -2.82
CA LEU A 54 -7.40 -25.79 -3.22
C LEU A 54 -8.25 -25.24 -4.37
N THR A 55 -8.51 -26.05 -5.40
CA THR A 55 -9.32 -25.66 -6.56
C THR A 55 -10.76 -25.35 -6.14
N LYS A 56 -11.34 -26.19 -5.27
CA LYS A 56 -12.68 -25.99 -4.72
C LYS A 56 -12.76 -24.70 -3.90
N LEU A 57 -11.79 -24.47 -3.01
CA LEU A 57 -11.72 -23.27 -2.19
C LEU A 57 -11.63 -21.99 -3.04
N ILE A 58 -10.80 -22.01 -4.09
CA ILE A 58 -10.71 -20.88 -5.03
C ILE A 58 -12.05 -20.66 -5.74
N TYR A 59 -12.68 -21.72 -6.25
CA TYR A 59 -13.95 -21.62 -6.95
C TYR A 59 -15.07 -21.05 -6.06
N GLU A 60 -15.14 -21.49 -4.81
CA GLU A 60 -16.07 -20.95 -3.81
C GLU A 60 -15.79 -19.48 -3.49
N ALA A 61 -14.53 -19.12 -3.27
CA ALA A 61 -14.12 -17.73 -2.99
C ALA A 61 -14.34 -16.79 -4.19
N SER A 62 -14.31 -17.33 -5.40
CA SER A 62 -14.65 -16.64 -6.66
C SER A 62 -16.16 -16.51 -6.90
N GLY A 63 -17.02 -16.88 -5.94
CA GLY A 63 -18.47 -16.79 -6.09
C GLY A 63 -19.01 -17.75 -7.16
N GLN A 64 -18.33 -18.88 -7.38
CA GLN A 64 -18.64 -19.87 -8.42
C GLN A 64 -18.50 -19.34 -9.86
N ASP A 65 -17.83 -18.20 -10.05
CA ASP A 65 -17.44 -17.71 -11.37
C ASP A 65 -16.16 -18.41 -11.82
N ILE A 66 -16.29 -19.21 -12.88
CA ILE A 66 -15.18 -19.96 -13.49
C ILE A 66 -14.08 -19.00 -14.00
N SER A 67 -14.44 -17.87 -14.58
CA SER A 67 -13.49 -16.92 -15.14
C SER A 67 -12.64 -16.29 -14.05
N ILE A 68 -13.25 -15.90 -12.93
CA ILE A 68 -12.54 -15.33 -11.78
C ILE A 68 -11.67 -16.39 -11.10
N ALA A 69 -12.17 -17.63 -10.98
CA ALA A 69 -11.39 -18.73 -10.42
C ALA A 69 -10.13 -19.01 -11.25
N VAL A 70 -10.28 -19.10 -12.57
CA VAL A 70 -9.17 -19.31 -13.51
C VAL A 70 -8.15 -18.16 -13.45
N LEU A 71 -8.63 -16.91 -13.42
CA LEU A 71 -7.77 -15.73 -13.25
C LEU A 71 -7.01 -15.79 -11.92
N THR A 72 -7.69 -16.14 -10.83
CA THR A 72 -7.08 -16.29 -9.49
C THR A 72 -5.94 -17.31 -9.51
N GLN A 73 -6.16 -18.47 -10.14
CA GLN A 73 -5.14 -19.51 -10.28
C GLN A 73 -3.94 -19.01 -11.12
N GLU A 74 -4.19 -18.32 -12.23
CA GLU A 74 -3.14 -17.77 -13.09
C GLU A 74 -2.26 -16.76 -12.33
N ILE A 75 -2.88 -15.86 -11.56
CA ILE A 75 -2.16 -14.89 -10.72
C ILE A 75 -1.33 -15.59 -9.63
N VAL A 76 -1.86 -16.62 -8.96
CA VAL A 76 -1.10 -17.40 -7.96
C VAL A 76 0.15 -18.02 -8.59
N VAL A 77 0.03 -18.63 -9.77
CA VAL A 77 1.17 -19.22 -10.48
C VAL A 77 2.22 -18.17 -10.82
N TYR A 78 1.82 -16.99 -11.34
CA TYR A 78 2.78 -15.93 -11.63
C TYR A 78 3.44 -15.35 -10.37
N LEU A 79 2.70 -15.21 -9.27
CA LEU A 79 3.29 -14.82 -7.99
C LEU A 79 4.34 -15.82 -7.52
N ALA A 80 4.07 -17.12 -7.63
CA ALA A 80 5.04 -18.17 -7.30
C ALA A 80 6.26 -18.16 -8.22
N MET A 81 6.10 -17.82 -9.50
CA MET A 81 7.24 -17.60 -10.40
C MET A 81 8.08 -16.39 -9.95
N TYR A 82 7.43 -15.28 -9.57
CA TYR A 82 8.13 -14.07 -9.14
C TYR A 82 8.82 -14.20 -7.78
N VAL A 83 8.21 -14.89 -6.82
CA VAL A 83 8.83 -15.06 -5.50
C VAL A 83 10.14 -15.85 -5.61
N ARG A 84 10.20 -16.82 -6.53
CA ARG A 84 11.41 -17.60 -6.83
C ARG A 84 12.44 -16.80 -7.62
N ALA A 85 12.02 -16.11 -8.67
CA ALA A 85 12.94 -15.42 -9.58
C ALA A 85 13.45 -14.07 -9.04
N GLN A 86 12.60 -13.34 -8.30
CA GLN A 86 12.87 -11.99 -7.79
C GLN A 86 12.27 -11.82 -6.37
N PRO A 87 12.80 -12.52 -5.34
CA PRO A 87 12.26 -12.45 -3.96
C PRO A 87 12.17 -11.02 -3.41
N SER A 88 13.04 -10.12 -3.88
CA SER A 88 13.08 -8.70 -3.50
C SER A 88 11.78 -7.94 -3.76
N LEU A 89 10.92 -8.42 -4.67
CA LEU A 89 9.60 -7.80 -4.93
C LEU A 89 8.63 -7.95 -3.75
N PHE A 90 8.89 -8.91 -2.86
CA PHE A 90 8.01 -9.31 -1.76
C PHE A 90 8.59 -8.96 -0.38
N VAL A 91 9.56 -8.05 -0.33
CA VAL A 91 10.18 -7.60 0.92
C VAL A 91 9.11 -6.97 1.83
N GLU A 92 9.08 -7.40 3.09
CA GLU A 92 8.11 -6.99 4.12
C GLU A 92 6.62 -7.24 3.77
N MET A 93 6.32 -8.04 2.73
CA MET A 93 4.95 -8.47 2.42
C MET A 93 4.74 -9.87 3.00
N LEU A 94 3.91 -10.06 4.02
CA LEU A 94 3.70 -11.39 4.62
C LEU A 94 2.47 -12.10 4.04
N ARG A 95 1.45 -11.34 3.63
CA ARG A 95 0.23 -11.87 3.05
C ARG A 95 -0.05 -11.30 1.66
N LEU A 96 -0.30 -12.17 0.70
CA LEU A 96 -0.69 -11.80 -0.67
C LEU A 96 -2.19 -11.99 -0.81
N ARG A 97 -2.91 -10.87 -0.92
CA ARG A 97 -4.37 -10.84 -1.06
C ARG A 97 -4.72 -10.86 -2.54
N ILE A 98 -4.91 -12.07 -3.08
CA ILE A 98 -5.03 -12.28 -4.53
C ILE A 98 -6.23 -11.53 -5.11
N GLY A 99 -7.36 -11.50 -4.41
CA GLY A 99 -8.53 -10.74 -4.85
C GLY A 99 -8.27 -9.24 -4.96
N LEU A 100 -7.58 -8.64 -3.98
CA LEU A 100 -7.24 -7.21 -4.03
C LEU A 100 -6.19 -6.92 -5.11
N ILE A 101 -5.23 -7.82 -5.34
CA ILE A 101 -4.27 -7.72 -6.46
C ILE A 101 -5.03 -7.67 -7.79
N ILE A 102 -6.00 -8.57 -8.01
CA ILE A 102 -6.83 -8.59 -9.23
C ILE A 102 -7.62 -7.29 -9.38
N GLN A 103 -8.25 -6.82 -8.30
CA GLN A 103 -9.01 -5.56 -8.32
C GLN A 103 -8.12 -4.36 -8.69
N VAL A 104 -6.91 -4.33 -8.14
CA VAL A 104 -5.89 -3.33 -8.47
C VAL A 104 -5.49 -3.42 -9.95
N MET A 105 -5.24 -4.63 -10.47
CA MET A 105 -4.92 -4.81 -11.89
C MET A 105 -6.04 -4.29 -12.81
N ALA A 106 -7.30 -4.59 -12.48
CA ALA A 106 -8.45 -4.09 -13.23
C ALA A 106 -8.58 -2.56 -13.15
N THR A 107 -8.40 -1.99 -11.95
CA THR A 107 -8.45 -0.53 -11.73
C THR A 107 -7.35 0.19 -12.52
N GLU A 108 -6.16 -0.40 -12.59
CA GLU A 108 -5.04 0.14 -13.36
C GLU A 108 -5.27 0.09 -14.87
N LEU A 109 -5.91 -0.97 -15.37
CA LEU A 109 -6.33 -1.05 -16.76
C LEU A 109 -7.42 -0.01 -17.06
N ALA A 110 -8.41 0.14 -16.19
CA ALA A 110 -9.49 1.12 -16.36
C ALA A 110 -8.92 2.53 -16.52
N ARG A 111 -7.99 2.90 -15.64
CA ARG A 111 -7.31 4.19 -15.68
C ARG A 111 -6.46 4.35 -16.94
N SER A 112 -5.64 3.34 -17.26
CA SER A 112 -4.69 3.45 -18.38
C SER A 112 -5.39 3.44 -19.75
N LEU A 113 -6.53 2.76 -19.85
CA LEU A 113 -7.34 2.70 -21.07
C LEU A 113 -8.46 3.76 -21.11
N ASN A 114 -8.59 4.56 -20.06
CA ASN A 114 -9.67 5.52 -19.85
C ASN A 114 -11.06 4.91 -20.11
N CYS A 115 -11.33 3.74 -19.53
CA CYS A 115 -12.54 2.97 -19.73
C CYS A 115 -13.28 2.69 -18.42
N SER A 116 -14.50 2.17 -18.51
CA SER A 116 -15.26 1.75 -17.33
C SER A 116 -14.58 0.57 -16.62
N GLY A 117 -14.94 0.36 -15.34
CA GLY A 117 -14.42 -0.78 -14.57
C GLY A 117 -14.85 -2.13 -15.14
N GLU A 118 -16.03 -2.20 -15.76
CA GLU A 118 -16.53 -3.40 -16.43
C GLU A 118 -15.70 -3.73 -17.67
N GLU A 119 -15.48 -2.74 -18.55
CA GLU A 119 -14.62 -2.88 -19.74
C GLU A 119 -13.19 -3.26 -19.37
N ALA A 120 -12.67 -2.70 -18.27
CA ALA A 120 -11.33 -3.01 -17.80
C ALA A 120 -11.22 -4.44 -17.26
N SER A 121 -12.26 -4.92 -16.56
CA SER A 121 -12.33 -6.29 -16.06
C SER A 121 -12.40 -7.29 -17.22
N GLU A 122 -13.18 -6.97 -18.27
CA GLU A 122 -13.21 -7.76 -19.51
C GLU A 122 -11.85 -7.74 -20.22
N SER A 123 -11.20 -6.58 -20.29
CA SER A 123 -9.86 -6.42 -20.87
C SER A 123 -8.84 -7.27 -20.11
N LEU A 124 -8.90 -7.28 -18.77
CA LEU A 124 -8.03 -8.09 -17.91
C LEU A 124 -8.19 -9.59 -18.21
N MET A 125 -9.43 -10.06 -18.33
CA MET A 125 -9.75 -11.46 -18.67
C MET A 125 -9.23 -11.87 -20.05
N ASN A 126 -9.09 -10.91 -20.96
CA ASN A 126 -8.64 -11.13 -22.33
C ASN A 126 -7.15 -10.85 -22.59
N LEU A 127 -6.38 -10.42 -21.57
CA LEU A 127 -4.92 -10.24 -21.70
C LEU A 127 -4.21 -11.51 -22.17
N SER A 128 -3.06 -11.38 -22.84
CA SER A 128 -2.18 -12.53 -23.05
C SER A 128 -1.50 -12.93 -21.72
N PRO A 129 -1.01 -14.19 -21.59
CA PRO A 129 -0.18 -14.60 -20.45
C PRO A 129 1.01 -13.65 -20.19
N PHE A 130 1.63 -13.16 -21.26
CA PHE A 130 2.75 -12.24 -21.19
C PHE A 130 2.34 -10.87 -20.65
N ASP A 131 1.27 -10.28 -21.18
CA ASP A 131 0.76 -8.99 -20.71
C ASP A 131 0.27 -9.08 -19.27
N MET A 132 -0.44 -10.14 -18.90
CA MET A 132 -0.88 -10.36 -17.53
C MET A 132 0.29 -10.43 -16.55
N LYS A 133 1.32 -11.20 -16.91
CA LYS A 133 2.56 -11.32 -16.15
C LYS A 133 3.26 -9.97 -16.01
N ASN A 134 3.35 -9.19 -17.09
CA ASN A 134 3.95 -7.86 -17.06
C ASN A 134 3.15 -6.86 -16.22
N LEU A 135 1.81 -6.85 -16.34
CA LEU A 135 0.95 -6.02 -15.49
C LEU A 135 1.24 -6.30 -14.02
N LEU A 136 1.20 -7.58 -13.64
CA LEU A 136 1.46 -8.01 -12.27
C LEU A 136 2.85 -7.57 -11.80
N HIS A 137 3.88 -7.71 -12.63
CA HIS A 137 5.23 -7.24 -12.29
C HIS A 137 5.29 -5.74 -12.01
N HIS A 138 4.62 -4.92 -12.83
CA HIS A 138 4.60 -3.48 -12.61
C HIS A 138 3.88 -3.11 -11.31
N ILE A 139 2.74 -3.76 -11.01
CA ILE A 139 2.04 -3.61 -9.73
C ILE A 139 2.96 -3.98 -8.54
N LEU A 140 3.67 -5.10 -8.64
CA LEU A 140 4.56 -5.58 -7.58
C LEU A 140 5.89 -4.82 -7.48
N SER A 141 6.35 -4.18 -8.54
CA SER A 141 7.57 -3.38 -8.52
C SER A 141 7.31 -1.93 -8.15
N GLY A 142 6.06 -1.46 -8.24
CA GLY A 142 5.72 -0.06 -8.02
C GLY A 142 6.27 0.87 -9.10
N LYS A 143 6.68 0.32 -10.25
CA LYS A 143 7.16 1.08 -11.40
C LYS A 143 5.98 1.59 -12.22
N GLU A 144 6.15 2.76 -12.83
CA GLU A 144 5.19 3.27 -13.81
C GLU A 144 5.24 2.43 -15.10
N PHE A 145 4.08 2.30 -15.75
CA PHE A 145 3.92 1.53 -16.98
C PHE A 145 2.83 2.14 -17.86
N GLY A 146 2.94 1.87 -19.16
CA GLY A 146 2.00 2.32 -20.18
C GLY A 146 1.17 1.14 -20.66
N VAL A 147 -0.10 1.41 -20.98
CA VAL A 147 -1.01 0.42 -21.55
C VAL A 147 -1.58 1.01 -22.83
N GLU A 148 -1.48 0.27 -23.93
CA GLU A 148 -1.99 0.70 -25.23
C GLU A 148 -2.98 -0.32 -25.78
N ARG A 149 -4.06 0.16 -26.41
CA ARG A 149 -4.93 -0.67 -27.26
C ARG A 149 -4.31 -0.74 -28.65
N SER A 150 -3.72 -1.88 -28.99
CA SER A 150 -3.30 -2.18 -30.35
C SER A 150 -4.50 -2.62 -31.18
N MET A 151 -4.86 -1.83 -32.19
CA MET A 151 -5.68 -2.31 -33.31
C MET A 151 -4.74 -3.00 -34.28
N ARG A 152 -4.67 -4.35 -34.24
CA ARG A 152 -3.98 -5.07 -35.31
C ARG A 152 -4.85 -5.02 -36.57
N PRO A 153 -4.35 -4.54 -37.72
CA PRO A 153 -4.98 -4.83 -39.00
C PRO A 153 -4.75 -6.32 -39.29
N ILE A 154 -5.79 -7.14 -39.41
CA ILE A 154 -5.62 -8.56 -39.69
C ILE A 154 -6.47 -8.94 -40.91
N HIS A 155 -5.85 -9.71 -41.80
CA HIS A 155 -6.47 -10.53 -42.85
C HIS A 155 -7.43 -11.62 -42.31
N SER A 156 -8.23 -11.32 -41.29
CA SER A 156 -9.28 -12.21 -40.78
C SER A 156 -10.44 -11.38 -40.24
N SER A 157 -11.66 -11.78 -40.59
CA SER A 157 -12.92 -11.02 -40.63
C SER A 157 -13.53 -10.56 -39.30
N THR A 158 -12.77 -10.42 -38.21
CA THR A 158 -13.23 -9.75 -36.97
C THR A 158 -12.08 -9.02 -36.26
N PRO A 159 -12.12 -7.68 -36.10
CA PRO A 159 -11.12 -6.95 -35.33
C PRO A 159 -11.37 -7.16 -33.83
N SER A 160 -10.46 -7.85 -33.14
CA SER A 160 -10.45 -7.91 -31.67
C SER A 160 -9.40 -6.92 -31.15
N PRO A 161 -9.76 -5.97 -30.26
CA PRO A 161 -8.77 -5.08 -29.67
C PRO A 161 -7.78 -5.89 -28.82
N ALA A 162 -6.48 -5.73 -29.07
CA ALA A 162 -5.44 -6.37 -28.27
C ALA A 162 -4.80 -5.33 -27.34
N VAL A 163 -4.77 -5.60 -26.04
CA VAL A 163 -4.12 -4.72 -25.05
C VAL A 163 -2.66 -5.15 -24.90
N SER A 164 -1.72 -4.21 -25.00
CA SER A 164 -0.29 -4.43 -24.78
C SER A 164 0.23 -3.57 -23.63
N ILE A 165 1.19 -4.12 -22.87
CA ILE A 165 1.74 -3.47 -21.66
C ILE A 165 3.24 -3.26 -21.84
N HIS A 166 3.68 -2.00 -21.71
CA HIS A 166 5.07 -1.60 -21.91
C HIS A 166 5.60 -0.82 -20.71
N GLU A 167 6.89 -0.99 -20.39
CA GLU A 167 7.57 -0.20 -19.36
C GLU A 167 7.72 1.24 -19.89
N VAL A 168 7.23 2.22 -19.13
CA VAL A 168 7.46 3.64 -19.41
C VAL A 168 8.73 4.02 -18.62
N GLY A 169 9.70 4.63 -19.31
CA GLY A 169 11.00 4.96 -18.72
C GLY A 169 10.88 5.70 -17.38
N HIS A 170 11.89 5.53 -16.52
CA HIS A 170 11.93 6.00 -15.13
C HIS A 170 11.47 7.46 -14.94
N THR A 171 10.19 7.68 -14.66
CA THR A 171 9.68 8.94 -14.12
C THR A 171 10.01 9.02 -12.63
N GLY A 172 11.28 9.26 -12.30
CA GLY A 172 11.81 9.97 -11.11
C GLY A 172 11.48 9.56 -9.66
N VAL A 173 10.42 8.81 -9.34
CA VAL A 173 9.80 8.88 -7.99
C VAL A 173 10.17 7.72 -7.05
N THR A 174 10.80 6.64 -7.52
CA THR A 174 11.22 5.53 -6.64
C THR A 174 12.36 5.91 -5.67
N LYS A 175 12.99 7.08 -5.83
CA LYS A 175 13.98 7.60 -4.87
C LYS A 175 13.37 8.28 -3.63
N THR A 176 12.08 8.66 -3.67
CA THR A 176 11.49 9.53 -2.64
C THR A 176 11.14 8.83 -1.32
N GLU A 177 10.84 7.52 -1.34
CA GLU A 177 10.46 6.74 -0.15
C GLU A 177 11.56 6.72 0.94
N ARG A 178 12.84 6.73 0.56
CA ARG A 178 13.96 6.81 1.52
C ARG A 178 14.36 8.23 1.87
N SER A 179 14.00 9.22 1.06
CA SER A 179 14.48 10.59 1.25
C SER A 179 13.63 11.36 2.28
N GLY A 180 12.30 11.18 2.27
CA GLY A 180 11.39 11.96 3.13
C GLY A 180 11.68 11.83 4.64
N ILE A 181 11.73 10.60 5.18
CA ILE A 181 12.00 10.37 6.62
C ILE A 181 13.44 10.74 6.98
N ASN A 182 14.42 10.41 6.13
CA ASN A 182 15.82 10.76 6.40
C ASN A 182 16.03 12.29 6.39
N ARG A 183 15.35 12.99 5.48
CA ARG A 183 15.33 14.45 5.42
C ARG A 183 14.68 15.04 6.66
N LEU A 184 13.51 14.54 7.08
CA LEU A 184 12.88 14.96 8.33
C LEU A 184 13.79 14.71 9.54
N ARG A 185 14.45 13.55 9.62
CA ARG A 185 15.41 13.24 10.69
C ARG A 185 16.61 14.19 10.67
N SER A 186 17.09 14.61 9.50
CA SER A 186 18.14 15.64 9.40
C SER A 186 17.63 17.02 9.81
N GLU A 187 16.42 17.42 9.40
CA GLU A 187 15.80 18.70 9.76
C GLU A 187 15.54 18.78 11.27
N MET A 188 15.13 17.68 11.91
CA MET A 188 14.95 17.60 13.36
C MET A 188 16.28 17.64 14.13
N LYS A 189 17.32 16.95 13.64
CA LYS A 189 18.67 17.03 14.23
C LYS A 189 19.31 18.41 14.10
N GLN A 190 18.95 19.19 13.08
CA GLN A 190 19.44 20.56 12.94
C GLN A 190 18.72 21.56 13.84
N ARG A 191 17.49 21.27 14.30
CA ARG A 191 16.76 22.11 15.27
C ARG A 191 17.32 22.03 16.71
N SER A 192 18.21 21.09 17.00
CA SER A 192 18.97 21.02 18.27
C SER A 192 20.29 21.81 18.27
N SER A 193 20.57 22.57 17.21
CA SER A 193 21.71 23.51 17.14
C SER A 193 21.20 24.90 16.75
N THR A 194 21.55 25.90 17.55
CA THR A 194 21.15 27.32 17.48
C THR A 194 21.15 27.92 16.06
N PRO A 195 20.23 28.85 15.72
CA PRO A 195 20.15 29.42 14.38
C PRO A 195 21.20 30.51 14.16
N SER A 196 21.99 30.40 13.09
CA SER A 196 22.74 31.50 12.50
C SER A 196 22.04 31.97 11.22
N SER A 197 21.91 33.30 11.09
CA SER A 197 21.19 34.05 10.04
C SER A 197 21.50 33.61 8.60
N PRO A 198 20.53 33.64 7.66
CA PRO A 198 20.81 33.40 6.26
C PRO A 198 21.15 34.70 5.53
N THR A 199 22.36 34.78 4.97
CA THR A 199 22.72 35.78 3.96
C THR A 199 22.18 35.30 2.62
N GLY A 200 21.41 36.16 1.94
CA GLY A 200 20.77 35.86 0.68
C GLY A 200 21.73 35.78 -0.50
N THR A 201 21.44 34.87 -1.41
CA THR A 201 21.85 34.96 -2.82
C THR A 201 20.65 34.64 -3.68
N SER A 202 20.12 35.69 -4.31
CA SER A 202 19.09 35.66 -5.33
C SER A 202 19.66 35.11 -6.64
N SER A 203 19.07 34.05 -7.18
CA SER A 203 19.13 33.75 -8.61
C SER A 203 17.71 33.81 -9.17
N SER A 204 17.46 34.91 -9.88
CA SER A 204 16.27 35.14 -10.67
C SER A 204 16.14 34.08 -11.76
N ASP A 205 15.01 33.38 -11.81
CA ASP A 205 14.54 32.79 -13.06
C ASP A 205 13.06 33.13 -13.23
N SER A 206 12.83 34.14 -14.06
CA SER A 206 11.54 34.62 -14.49
C SER A 206 11.09 33.77 -15.67
N GLY A 207 10.23 32.79 -15.40
CA GLY A 207 9.61 31.98 -16.44
C GLY A 207 8.33 31.38 -15.91
N GLY A 208 7.20 32.04 -16.19
CA GLY A 208 5.88 31.51 -15.90
C GLY A 208 5.64 30.21 -16.66
N GLN A 209 5.97 29.09 -16.02
CA GLN A 209 5.49 27.78 -16.42
C GLN A 209 4.19 27.53 -15.66
N HIS A 210 3.09 27.60 -16.41
CA HIS A 210 1.83 26.99 -16.05
C HIS A 210 2.12 25.50 -15.76
N MET A 211 2.35 25.18 -14.48
CA MET A 211 2.59 23.82 -13.99
C MET A 211 1.48 22.93 -14.56
N GLY A 212 1.85 21.83 -15.23
CA GLY A 212 0.89 20.84 -15.70
C GLY A 212 0.20 20.15 -14.50
N TRP A 213 -0.90 20.73 -14.03
CA TRP A 213 -1.71 20.18 -12.93
C TRP A 213 -2.52 18.93 -13.35
N GLY A 214 -2.66 18.65 -14.65
CA GLY A 214 -3.52 17.56 -15.15
C GLY A 214 -2.92 16.15 -15.14
N GLU A 215 -1.61 15.98 -15.27
CA GLU A 215 -0.98 14.63 -15.39
C GLU A 215 -0.49 14.07 -14.04
N ARG A 216 -0.44 14.90 -12.99
CA ARG A 216 0.11 14.56 -11.67
C ARG A 216 -0.93 14.22 -10.59
N GLN A 217 -2.20 14.52 -10.86
CA GLN A 217 -3.30 14.24 -9.95
C GLN A 217 -3.60 12.74 -9.90
N GLY A 218 -3.78 12.22 -8.69
CA GLY A 218 -4.10 10.81 -8.40
C GLY A 218 -2.89 9.89 -8.26
N GLN A 219 -1.65 10.37 -8.49
CA GLN A 219 -0.46 9.52 -8.49
C GLN A 219 -0.14 8.93 -7.11
N TRP A 220 -0.26 9.72 -6.05
CA TRP A 220 0.05 9.24 -4.70
C TRP A 220 -1.10 8.43 -4.11
N LEU A 221 -2.34 8.85 -4.38
CA LEU A 221 -3.52 8.06 -4.02
C LEU A 221 -3.43 6.67 -4.65
N ARG A 222 -3.09 6.62 -5.95
CA ARG A 222 -2.83 5.37 -6.67
C ARG A 222 -1.77 4.54 -5.97
N ARG A 223 -0.58 5.09 -5.72
CA ARG A 223 0.52 4.37 -5.05
C ARG A 223 0.09 3.78 -3.71
N ARG A 224 -0.62 4.57 -2.89
CA ARG A 224 -1.17 4.11 -1.61
C ARG A 224 -2.20 3.00 -1.75
N ARG A 225 -3.08 3.07 -2.75
CA ARG A 225 -4.02 1.97 -3.06
C ARG A 225 -3.28 0.69 -3.46
N LEU A 226 -2.25 0.79 -4.30
CA LEU A 226 -1.42 -0.34 -4.72
C LEU A 226 -0.74 -0.99 -3.52
N ASP A 227 0.02 -0.20 -2.76
CA ASP A 227 0.81 -0.71 -1.64
C ASP A 227 -0.09 -1.19 -0.50
N GLY A 228 -1.22 -0.52 -0.25
CA GLY A 228 -2.23 -0.94 0.71
C GLY A 228 -2.86 -2.27 0.34
N ALA A 229 -3.26 -2.45 -0.91
CA ALA A 229 -3.91 -3.68 -1.38
C ALA A 229 -3.03 -4.92 -1.25
N ILE A 230 -1.71 -4.76 -1.42
CA ILE A 230 -0.73 -5.84 -1.33
C ILE A 230 0.00 -5.91 0.01
N ASN A 231 -0.45 -5.12 1.00
CA ASN A 231 0.17 -5.03 2.33
C ASN A 231 1.68 -4.75 2.30
N ARG A 232 2.13 -3.91 1.35
CA ARG A 232 3.53 -3.49 1.29
C ARG A 232 3.79 -2.47 2.39
N VAL A 233 4.85 -2.67 3.16
CA VAL A 233 5.30 -1.72 4.16
C VAL A 233 6.79 -1.39 3.96
N PRO A 234 7.28 -0.26 4.48
CA PRO A 234 8.69 0.10 4.35
C PRO A 234 9.65 -0.94 4.95
N VAL A 235 10.86 -1.01 4.41
CA VAL A 235 11.91 -1.91 4.94
C VAL A 235 12.13 -1.68 6.43
N ARG A 236 12.16 -2.78 7.18
CA ARG A 236 12.25 -2.82 8.64
C ARG A 236 11.05 -2.24 9.40
N PHE A 237 9.86 -2.20 8.78
CA PHE A 237 8.66 -1.67 9.41
C PHE A 237 8.34 -2.39 10.73
N TYR A 238 8.32 -3.72 10.75
CA TYR A 238 7.97 -4.48 11.96
C TYR A 238 8.97 -4.26 13.10
N GLN A 239 10.28 -4.22 12.81
CA GLN A 239 11.30 -3.92 13.82
C GLN A 239 11.16 -2.50 14.37
N LYS A 240 10.66 -1.57 13.56
CA LYS A 240 10.35 -0.20 13.99
C LYS A 240 9.12 -0.15 14.89
N VAL A 241 8.04 -0.87 14.55
CA VAL A 241 6.86 -1.03 15.41
C VAL A 241 7.24 -1.63 16.75
N TRP A 242 8.09 -2.66 16.75
CA TRP A 242 8.63 -3.25 17.97
C TRP A 242 9.25 -2.21 18.90
N LYS A 243 10.14 -1.37 18.37
CA LYS A 243 10.81 -0.31 19.14
C LYS A 243 9.84 0.74 19.68
N ILE A 244 8.78 1.06 18.93
CA ILE A 244 7.73 1.97 19.40
C ILE A 244 6.99 1.35 20.58
N LEU A 245 6.60 0.06 20.48
CA LEU A 245 5.90 -0.65 21.56
C LEU A 245 6.73 -0.77 22.85
N GLN A 246 8.06 -0.72 22.76
CA GLN A 246 8.93 -0.66 23.94
C GLN A 246 8.86 0.70 24.68
N LYS A 247 8.22 1.72 24.08
CA LYS A 247 8.14 3.08 24.61
C LYS A 247 6.72 3.49 25.02
N CYS A 248 5.68 2.73 24.72
CA CYS A 248 4.29 3.03 25.10
C CYS A 248 3.57 1.79 25.64
N HIS A 249 2.33 1.90 26.14
CA HIS A 249 1.56 0.73 26.57
C HIS A 249 0.98 -0.06 25.40
N GLY A 250 0.81 0.57 24.23
CA GLY A 250 0.34 -0.06 23.02
C GLY A 250 0.06 0.93 21.89
N LEU A 251 -0.20 0.40 20.69
CA LEU A 251 -0.68 1.14 19.54
C LEU A 251 -2.14 0.76 19.27
N SER A 252 -3.04 1.73 19.23
CA SER A 252 -4.44 1.51 18.85
C SER A 252 -4.64 1.88 17.38
N ILE A 253 -5.22 0.95 16.62
CA ILE A 253 -5.61 1.14 15.21
C ILE A 253 -7.05 0.62 15.06
N ASP A 254 -7.96 1.48 14.63
CA ASP A 254 -9.38 1.21 14.45
C ASP A 254 -10.02 0.54 15.70
N GLY A 255 -9.68 1.07 16.88
CA GLY A 255 -10.13 0.54 18.19
C GLY A 255 -9.46 -0.76 18.66
N TYR A 256 -8.66 -1.41 17.81
CA TYR A 256 -7.87 -2.58 18.21
C TYR A 256 -6.51 -2.17 18.75
N VAL A 257 -6.16 -2.69 19.93
CA VAL A 257 -4.89 -2.38 20.59
C VAL A 257 -3.89 -3.50 20.32
N LEU A 258 -2.73 -3.11 19.79
CA LEU A 258 -1.49 -3.89 19.79
C LEU A 258 -0.73 -3.57 21.07
N PRO A 259 -0.76 -4.42 22.10
CA PRO A 259 -0.20 -4.10 23.41
C PRO A 259 1.34 -4.21 23.42
N SER A 260 1.97 -3.47 24.33
CA SER A 260 3.42 -3.57 24.58
C SER A 260 3.85 -4.94 25.11
N SER A 261 2.96 -5.69 25.78
CA SER A 261 3.23 -7.05 26.24
C SER A 261 3.59 -8.01 25.11
N THR A 262 3.15 -7.74 23.87
CA THR A 262 3.58 -8.50 22.68
C THR A 262 5.11 -8.49 22.52
N THR A 263 5.79 -7.43 22.99
CA THR A 263 7.26 -7.35 22.95
C THR A 263 7.96 -8.20 24.01
N GLN A 264 7.24 -8.68 25.01
CA GLN A 264 7.74 -9.60 26.04
C GLN A 264 7.55 -11.07 25.64
N GLU A 265 6.52 -11.35 24.82
CA GLU A 265 6.14 -12.71 24.42
C GLU A 265 6.79 -13.19 23.12
N MET A 266 7.30 -12.27 22.30
CA MET A 266 7.83 -12.55 20.96
C MET A 266 9.23 -11.94 20.81
N THR A 267 9.80 -11.93 19.60
CA THR A 267 11.01 -11.15 19.30
C THR A 267 10.82 -10.27 18.06
N GLN A 268 11.60 -9.19 17.93
CA GLN A 268 11.46 -8.22 16.82
C GLN A 268 11.70 -8.82 15.42
N GLN A 269 12.33 -9.99 15.33
CA GLN A 269 12.63 -10.69 14.07
C GLN A 269 11.72 -11.90 13.84
N GLU A 270 10.83 -12.21 14.78
CA GLU A 270 9.87 -13.30 14.61
C GLU A 270 8.73 -12.93 13.68
N ILE A 271 8.40 -13.86 12.79
CA ILE A 271 7.25 -13.74 11.87
C ILE A 271 5.95 -13.62 12.66
N LYS A 272 5.84 -14.27 13.82
CA LYS A 272 4.65 -14.21 14.68
C LYS A 272 4.30 -12.76 15.07
N PHE A 273 5.31 -11.98 15.44
CA PHE A 273 5.13 -10.55 15.74
C PHE A 273 4.66 -9.79 14.50
N ALA A 274 5.33 -10.01 13.37
CA ALA A 274 5.02 -9.31 12.12
C ALA A 274 3.59 -9.64 11.61
N VAL A 275 3.16 -10.90 11.71
CA VAL A 275 1.79 -11.35 11.42
C VAL A 275 0.79 -10.71 12.38
N HIS A 276 1.12 -10.55 13.66
CA HIS A 276 0.23 -9.89 14.61
C HIS A 276 0.03 -8.41 14.27
N VAL A 277 1.12 -7.67 13.98
CA VAL A 277 1.05 -6.28 13.50
C VAL A 277 0.22 -6.18 12.22
N GLU A 278 0.47 -7.06 11.25
CA GLU A 278 -0.28 -7.06 9.99
C GLU A 278 -1.76 -7.36 10.21
N SER A 279 -2.11 -8.26 11.14
CA SER A 279 -3.50 -8.60 11.45
C SER A 279 -4.28 -7.38 11.98
N VAL A 280 -3.63 -6.50 12.74
CA VAL A 280 -4.21 -5.25 13.24
C VAL A 280 -4.40 -4.28 12.07
N LEU A 281 -3.39 -4.06 11.23
CA LEU A 281 -3.49 -3.19 10.04
C LEU A 281 -4.52 -3.68 9.01
N ASN A 282 -4.70 -5.00 8.88
CA ASN A 282 -5.65 -5.60 7.95
C ASN A 282 -7.12 -5.40 8.35
N ARG A 283 -7.41 -4.97 9.58
CA ARG A 283 -8.77 -4.58 10.00
C ARG A 283 -9.29 -3.39 9.21
N VAL A 284 -8.40 -2.47 8.86
CA VAL A 284 -8.71 -1.28 8.08
C VAL A 284 -9.08 -1.70 6.66
N PRO A 285 -10.31 -1.49 6.17
CA PRO A 285 -10.72 -1.99 4.85
C PRO A 285 -10.04 -1.24 3.69
N GLN A 286 -9.94 0.09 3.78
CA GLN A 286 -9.48 0.95 2.70
C GLN A 286 -7.95 0.89 2.56
N PRO A 287 -7.41 0.47 1.40
CA PRO A 287 -5.96 0.32 1.23
C PRO A 287 -5.21 1.65 1.34
N GLU A 288 -5.76 2.74 0.82
CA GLU A 288 -5.16 4.08 0.92
C GLU A 288 -5.05 4.57 2.36
N TYR A 289 -6.06 4.32 3.20
CA TYR A 289 -6.04 4.67 4.63
C TYR A 289 -5.06 3.79 5.40
N ARG A 290 -5.00 2.49 5.10
CA ARG A 290 -4.00 1.58 5.65
C ARG A 290 -2.57 2.08 5.41
N GLN A 291 -2.27 2.60 4.21
CA GLN A 291 -0.95 3.17 3.92
C GLN A 291 -0.67 4.47 4.67
N LEU A 292 -1.67 5.34 4.85
CA LEU A 292 -1.48 6.52 5.69
C LEU A 292 -1.19 6.15 7.16
N LEU A 293 -1.83 5.11 7.69
CA LEU A 293 -1.51 4.58 9.02
C LEU A 293 -0.08 4.03 9.10
N VAL A 294 0.38 3.34 8.06
CA VAL A 294 1.78 2.90 7.94
C VAL A 294 2.73 4.11 7.94
N GLU A 295 2.42 5.17 7.19
CA GLU A 295 3.18 6.43 7.20
C GLU A 295 3.21 7.07 8.60
N ALA A 296 2.07 7.14 9.30
CA ALA A 296 1.95 7.68 10.65
C ALA A 296 2.78 6.89 11.67
N ILE A 297 2.70 5.56 11.62
CA ILE A 297 3.53 4.65 12.44
C ILE A 297 5.01 4.87 12.14
N MET A 298 5.36 5.11 10.87
CA MET A 298 6.74 5.41 10.49
C MET A 298 7.21 6.76 11.03
N VAL A 299 6.35 7.77 11.14
CA VAL A 299 6.66 9.02 11.85
C VAL A 299 6.83 8.78 13.34
N LEU A 300 6.00 7.95 13.97
CA LEU A 300 6.14 7.57 15.38
C LEU A 300 7.49 6.91 15.68
N THR A 301 8.22 6.40 14.69
CA THR A 301 9.59 5.88 14.91
C THR A 301 10.58 6.93 15.37
N LEU A 302 10.29 8.22 15.17
CA LEU A 302 11.04 9.33 15.77
C LEU A 302 11.07 9.23 17.30
N LEU A 303 10.07 8.59 17.92
CA LEU A 303 10.04 8.29 19.35
C LEU A 303 11.07 7.26 19.79
N SER A 304 11.44 6.33 18.91
CA SER A 304 12.43 5.31 19.26
C SER A 304 13.83 5.89 19.43
N ASP A 305 14.07 7.09 18.90
CA ASP A 305 15.33 7.81 19.01
C ASP A 305 15.39 8.74 20.25
N THR A 306 14.30 8.90 21.00
CA THR A 306 14.30 9.78 22.18
C THR A 306 14.88 9.08 23.41
N GLU A 307 15.57 9.85 24.26
CA GLU A 307 16.19 9.36 25.49
C GLU A 307 15.16 8.99 26.59
N MET A 308 13.88 9.30 26.39
CA MET A 308 12.83 8.97 27.35
C MET A 308 12.61 7.46 27.44
N ASN A 309 12.58 6.93 28.67
CA ASN A 309 12.40 5.50 28.93
C ASN A 309 11.00 4.99 28.53
N SER A 310 9.97 5.79 28.77
CA SER A 310 8.60 5.49 28.34
C SER A 310 7.81 6.79 28.18
N ILE A 311 6.95 6.83 27.17
CA ILE A 311 5.95 7.88 26.93
C ILE A 311 4.67 7.58 27.73
N GLY A 312 4.47 6.32 28.12
CA GLY A 312 3.21 5.87 28.69
C GLY A 312 2.06 5.91 27.65
N GLY A 313 0.83 5.74 28.13
CA GLY A 313 -0.39 5.74 27.31
C GLY A 313 -0.51 4.67 26.22
N ILE A 314 -1.70 4.57 25.64
CA ILE A 314 -1.94 3.91 24.36
C ILE A 314 -1.91 5.03 23.31
N ILE A 315 -1.13 4.85 22.24
CA ILE A 315 -1.06 5.83 21.14
C ILE A 315 -2.14 5.47 20.13
N HIS A 316 -3.10 6.37 19.93
CA HIS A 316 -4.20 6.17 18.99
C HIS A 316 -3.82 6.70 17.60
N VAL A 317 -3.44 5.79 16.69
CA VAL A 317 -2.91 6.15 15.38
C VAL A 317 -3.98 6.84 14.52
N ASP A 318 -5.25 6.43 14.61
CA ASP A 318 -6.36 7.07 13.90
C ASP A 318 -6.59 8.53 14.33
N GLN A 319 -6.42 8.83 15.62
CA GLN A 319 -6.56 10.21 16.11
C GLN A 319 -5.47 11.11 15.54
N ILE A 320 -4.23 10.60 15.47
CA ILE A 320 -3.11 11.28 14.81
C ILE A 320 -3.43 11.53 13.33
N MET A 321 -4.01 10.55 12.65
CA MET A 321 -4.42 10.68 11.24
C MET A 321 -5.45 11.78 11.05
N HIS A 322 -6.50 11.81 11.87
CA HIS A 322 -7.55 12.83 11.80
C HIS A 322 -7.01 14.22 12.13
N MET A 323 -6.12 14.34 13.11
CA MET A 323 -5.46 15.60 13.45
C MET A 323 -4.59 16.10 12.29
N ALA A 324 -3.80 15.22 11.66
CA ALA A 324 -3.00 15.57 10.48
C ALA A 324 -3.88 16.04 9.31
N ASN A 325 -4.99 15.34 9.05
CA ASN A 325 -5.97 15.73 8.04
C ASN A 325 -6.63 17.08 8.37
N GLN A 326 -6.93 17.37 9.64
CA GLN A 326 -7.48 18.65 10.05
C GLN A 326 -6.48 19.80 9.83
N LEU A 327 -5.21 19.61 10.18
CA LEU A 327 -4.15 20.59 9.91
C LEU A 327 -3.99 20.82 8.39
N PHE A 328 -4.05 19.77 7.59
CA PHE A 328 -4.04 19.89 6.12
C PHE A 328 -5.23 20.71 5.61
N LEU A 329 -6.45 20.40 6.07
CA LEU A 329 -7.64 21.13 5.66
C LEU A 329 -7.57 22.61 6.04
N GLN A 330 -7.06 22.95 7.23
CA GLN A 330 -6.84 24.34 7.65
C GLN A 330 -5.90 25.08 6.69
N ASP A 331 -4.78 24.46 6.33
CA ASP A 331 -3.83 25.03 5.37
C ASP A 331 -4.47 25.20 3.97
N GLN A 332 -5.29 24.24 3.51
CA GLN A 332 -6.03 24.35 2.24
C GLN A 332 -7.07 25.48 2.24
N VAL A 333 -7.86 25.60 3.31
CA VAL A 333 -8.88 26.64 3.45
C VAL A 333 -8.23 28.03 3.49
N SER A 334 -7.14 28.18 4.25
CA SER A 334 -6.40 29.45 4.32
C SER A 334 -5.74 29.83 2.98
N SER A 335 -5.49 28.86 2.11
CA SER A 335 -4.96 29.07 0.76
C SER A 335 -6.04 29.31 -0.31
N GLY A 336 -7.33 29.37 0.09
CA GLY A 336 -8.46 29.69 -0.80
C GLY A 336 -9.14 28.50 -1.49
N ALA A 337 -8.83 27.26 -1.11
CA ALA A 337 -9.38 26.05 -1.73
C ALA A 337 -10.68 25.54 -1.04
N MET A 338 -11.68 26.41 -0.83
CA MET A 338 -12.83 26.08 0.04
C MET A 338 -13.87 25.14 -0.60
N ASP A 339 -14.07 25.21 -1.92
CA ASP A 339 -15.22 24.57 -2.59
C ASP A 339 -14.98 23.14 -3.12
N THR A 340 -13.78 22.57 -2.91
CA THR A 340 -13.38 21.28 -3.54
C THR A 340 -12.91 20.21 -2.56
N LEU A 341 -12.93 20.43 -1.24
CA LEU A 341 -12.37 19.50 -0.25
C LEU A 341 -13.34 18.35 0.09
N GLU A 342 -13.54 17.45 -0.86
CA GLU A 342 -14.30 16.21 -0.64
C GLU A 342 -13.58 15.28 0.33
N LYS A 343 -14.37 14.66 1.22
CA LYS A 343 -13.91 13.68 2.21
C LYS A 343 -14.44 12.31 1.88
N ASP A 344 -13.61 11.31 2.08
CA ASP A 344 -14.01 9.92 2.05
C ASP A 344 -15.03 9.67 3.18
N GLN A 345 -16.19 9.12 2.83
CA GLN A 345 -17.30 8.94 3.78
C GLN A 345 -17.00 7.89 4.87
N ALA A 346 -16.16 6.91 4.57
CA ALA A 346 -15.85 5.83 5.50
C ALA A 346 -14.79 6.24 6.53
N THR A 347 -13.82 7.05 6.11
CA THR A 347 -12.64 7.39 6.89
C THR A 347 -12.59 8.85 7.33
N GLY A 348 -13.39 9.74 6.74
CA GLY A 348 -13.40 11.18 7.03
C GLY A 348 -12.15 11.94 6.57
N ILE A 349 -11.24 11.27 5.85
CA ILE A 349 -10.00 11.85 5.32
C ILE A 349 -10.26 12.54 3.99
N CYS A 350 -9.64 13.69 3.76
CA CYS A 350 -9.76 14.43 2.51
C CYS A 350 -9.12 13.67 1.34
N HIS A 351 -9.78 13.62 0.19
CA HIS A 351 -9.24 12.97 -1.01
C HIS A 351 -7.91 13.58 -1.48
N PHE A 352 -7.73 14.90 -1.35
CA PHE A 352 -6.45 15.55 -1.64
C PHE A 352 -5.35 15.17 -0.65
N PHE A 353 -5.69 14.84 0.59
CA PHE A 353 -4.70 14.36 1.56
C PHE A 353 -4.20 12.96 1.17
N TYR A 354 -5.11 12.08 0.72
CA TYR A 354 -4.73 10.79 0.15
C TYR A 354 -3.86 10.90 -1.12
N ASP A 355 -3.94 12.01 -1.84
CA ASP A 355 -3.12 12.24 -3.04
C ASP A 355 -1.92 13.18 -2.81
N SER A 356 -1.70 13.61 -1.57
CA SER A 356 -0.56 14.45 -1.23
C SER A 356 0.73 13.64 -1.20
N ALA A 357 1.80 14.20 -1.75
CA ALA A 357 3.12 13.56 -1.70
C ALA A 357 3.57 13.30 -0.25
N PRO A 358 4.33 12.23 0.03
CA PRO A 358 4.86 12.00 1.38
C PRO A 358 5.72 13.17 1.88
N SER A 359 6.59 13.71 1.02
CA SER A 359 7.51 14.80 1.37
C SER A 359 7.07 16.15 0.80
N GLY A 360 7.56 17.23 1.40
CA GLY A 360 7.33 18.61 0.97
C GLY A 360 6.59 19.43 2.04
N ALA A 361 6.53 20.74 1.86
CA ALA A 361 5.91 21.65 2.84
C ALA A 361 4.42 21.31 3.10
N TYR A 362 3.73 20.84 2.06
CA TYR A 362 2.33 20.39 2.12
C TYR A 362 2.20 18.86 1.94
N GLY A 363 3.27 18.10 2.17
CA GLY A 363 3.24 16.64 2.09
C GLY A 363 2.67 15.97 3.34
N THR A 364 2.17 14.74 3.21
CA THR A 364 1.52 14.00 4.31
C THR A 364 2.42 13.88 5.53
N MET A 365 3.71 13.60 5.35
CA MET A 365 4.66 13.43 6.46
C MET A 365 4.83 14.71 7.29
N THR A 366 4.67 15.89 6.69
CA THR A 366 4.75 17.17 7.41
C THR A 366 3.59 17.30 8.39
N TYR A 367 2.36 17.01 7.94
CA TYR A 367 1.18 17.06 8.80
C TYR A 367 1.16 15.94 9.83
N LEU A 368 1.58 14.74 9.45
CA LEU A 368 1.73 13.61 10.38
C LEU A 368 2.76 13.93 11.46
N THR A 369 3.88 14.56 11.11
CA THR A 369 4.89 14.98 12.10
C THR A 369 4.34 16.02 13.06
N LYS A 370 3.62 17.03 12.55
CA LYS A 370 2.93 18.03 13.40
C LYS A 370 1.92 17.35 14.34
N ALA A 371 1.08 16.47 13.81
CA ALA A 371 0.06 15.77 14.58
C ALA A 371 0.64 14.85 15.66
N VAL A 372 1.69 14.08 15.32
CA VAL A 372 2.41 13.25 16.28
C VAL A 372 3.00 14.11 17.40
N ALA A 373 3.66 15.23 17.06
CA ALA A 373 4.23 16.12 18.06
C ALA A 373 3.18 16.68 19.04
N SER A 374 2.04 17.16 18.52
CA SER A 374 0.94 17.65 19.35
C SER A 374 0.32 16.56 20.21
N HIS A 375 0.04 15.39 19.64
CA HIS A 375 -0.57 14.27 20.37
C HIS A 375 0.33 13.76 21.51
N LEU A 376 1.64 13.74 21.30
CA LEU A 376 2.60 13.31 22.33
C LEU A 376 2.75 14.33 23.46
N GLN A 377 2.62 15.64 23.18
CA GLN A 377 2.64 16.66 24.22
C GLN A 377 1.49 16.48 25.21
N GLU A 378 0.32 16.01 24.74
CA GLU A 378 -0.83 15.71 25.60
C GLU A 378 -0.61 14.46 26.48
N LEU A 379 0.21 13.51 26.02
CA LEU A 379 0.50 12.27 26.74
C LEU A 379 1.64 12.42 27.77
N LEU A 380 2.55 13.36 27.55
CA LEU A 380 3.60 13.66 28.51
C LEU A 380 2.97 14.30 29.75
N PRO A 381 3.35 13.87 30.98
CA PRO A 381 2.86 14.52 32.18
C PRO A 381 3.22 16.00 32.11
N ASN A 382 2.20 16.87 32.17
CA ASN A 382 2.39 18.31 32.33
C ASN A 382 3.42 18.50 33.44
N SER A 383 4.61 18.97 33.09
CA SER A 383 5.57 19.46 34.07
C SER A 383 5.04 20.80 34.57
N GLY A 384 3.90 20.75 35.26
CA GLY A 384 3.39 21.81 36.08
C GLY A 384 4.34 21.93 37.27
N CYS A 385 5.39 22.71 37.07
CA CYS A 385 6.17 23.25 38.17
C CYS A 385 5.23 24.17 38.96
N GLN A 386 4.46 23.62 39.90
CA GLN A 386 3.94 24.40 41.01
C GLN A 386 5.15 24.64 41.91
N MET A 387 5.84 25.76 41.66
CA MET A 387 6.63 26.38 42.71
C MET A 387 5.65 26.88 43.76
N GLN A 388 5.66 26.21 44.92
CA GLN A 388 5.08 26.73 46.16
C GLN A 388 6.21 27.33 47.00
#